data_AF-A0A7C8HHZ4-F1
#
_entry.id   AF-A0A7C8HHZ4-F1
#
_cell.length_a   1.000
_cell.length_b   1.000
_cell.length_c   1.000
_cell.angle_alpha   90.00
_cell.angle_beta   90.00
_cell.angle_gamma   90.00
#
_symmetry.space_group_name_H-M   'P 1'
#
loop_
_entity.id
_entity.type
_entity.pdbx_description
1 polymer ?
#
loop_
_entity_poly.entity_id
_entity_poly.type
_entity_poly.pdbx_seq_one_letter_code
_entity_poly.pdbx_strand_id
1 'polypeptide(L)'
;MSVYSDAKDWPRLIEIILRIAEMVNDAAQVAKYYTTAASIAQVELHRFDEAANYFEHALARLSPDGGQVQFDALVQCLTENQDWDRLERAYETRIERLRGAKAEPKIIASALDARGAVLQHKLGRLVDALQWYEEALELDPDNAERREMLAALYTKEPKRFFREAVRAHRH
;
A
#
# COMPACT_ATOMS: atom_id res chain seq x y z
N MET A 1 -27.15 -38.98 -4.31
CA MET A 1 -25.79 -38.61 -4.75
C MET A 1 -25.94 -37.39 -5.63
N SER A 2 -25.87 -36.21 -5.02
CA SER A 2 -26.05 -34.95 -5.75
C SER A 2 -24.82 -34.73 -6.60
N VAL A 3 -25.06 -34.76 -7.90
CA VAL A 3 -24.16 -34.41 -8.98
C VAL A 3 -23.52 -33.06 -8.64
N TYR A 4 -22.19 -33.03 -8.74
CA TYR A 4 -21.36 -31.82 -8.75
C TYR A 4 -22.04 -30.76 -9.63
N SER A 5 -22.71 -29.79 -9.02
CA SER A 5 -23.22 -28.63 -9.74
C SER A 5 -22.04 -27.82 -10.25
N ASP A 6 -22.18 -27.27 -11.45
CA ASP A 6 -21.34 -26.27 -12.12
C ASP A 6 -21.16 -24.95 -11.32
N ALA A 7 -20.92 -25.04 -10.02
CA ALA A 7 -20.49 -23.94 -9.18
C ALA A 7 -18.97 -23.88 -9.29
N LYS A 8 -18.46 -22.75 -9.79
CA LYS A 8 -17.03 -22.45 -9.75
C LYS A 8 -16.62 -22.42 -8.27
N ASP A 9 -16.07 -23.53 -7.78
CA ASP A 9 -15.62 -23.69 -6.40
C ASP A 9 -14.31 -22.91 -6.22
N TRP A 10 -14.45 -21.59 -6.20
CA TRP A 10 -13.36 -20.63 -6.08
C TRP A 10 -12.55 -20.80 -4.79
N PRO A 11 -13.17 -21.08 -3.62
CA PRO A 11 -12.40 -21.36 -2.41
C PRO A 11 -11.49 -22.59 -2.56
N ARG A 12 -12.00 -23.67 -3.16
CA ARG A 12 -11.19 -24.86 -3.43
C ARG A 12 -10.11 -24.61 -4.47
N LEU A 13 -10.38 -23.80 -5.48
CA LEU A 13 -9.37 -23.40 -6.46
C LEU A 13 -8.23 -22.62 -5.78
N ILE A 14 -8.55 -21.67 -4.89
CA ILE A 14 -7.56 -20.95 -4.10
C ILE A 14 -6.73 -21.93 -3.26
N GLU A 15 -7.35 -22.88 -2.56
CA GLU A 15 -6.64 -23.89 -1.77
C GLU A 15 -5.63 -24.69 -2.63
N ILE A 16 -6.04 -25.15 -3.82
CA ILE A 16 -5.17 -25.88 -4.75
C ILE A 16 -4.01 -24.99 -5.22
N ILE A 17 -4.30 -23.73 -5.59
CA ILE A 17 -3.27 -22.76 -6.04
C ILE A 17 -2.24 -22.54 -4.93
N LEU A 18 -2.68 -22.33 -3.69
CA LEU A 18 -1.79 -22.10 -2.54
C LEU A 18 -0.94 -23.33 -2.23
N ARG A 19 -1.53 -24.53 -2.31
CA ARG A 19 -0.79 -25.79 -2.13
C ARG A 19 0.28 -25.99 -3.21
N ILE A 20 -0.01 -25.63 -4.45
CA ILE A 20 0.99 -25.64 -5.53
C ILE A 20 2.09 -24.62 -5.24
N ALA A 21 1.72 -23.42 -4.76
CA ALA A 21 2.68 -22.38 -4.41
C ALA A 21 3.67 -22.83 -3.31
N GLU A 22 3.23 -23.64 -2.34
CA GLU A 22 4.10 -24.22 -1.31
C GLU A 22 5.11 -25.25 -1.85
N MET A 23 4.81 -25.89 -2.99
CA MET A 23 5.67 -26.89 -3.62
C MET A 23 6.69 -26.28 -4.59
N VAL A 24 6.57 -24.99 -4.90
CA VAL A 24 7.39 -24.30 -5.90
C VAL A 24 8.52 -23.53 -5.20
N ASN A 25 9.75 -23.79 -5.63
CA ASN A 25 10.95 -23.16 -5.06
C ASN A 25 11.28 -21.79 -5.69
N ASP A 26 10.66 -21.45 -6.83
CA ASP A 26 10.89 -20.19 -7.52
C ASP A 26 9.99 -19.08 -6.97
N ALA A 27 10.59 -18.09 -6.30
CA ALA A 27 9.90 -16.96 -5.69
C ALA A 27 9.01 -16.19 -6.69
N ALA A 28 9.43 -16.04 -7.95
CA ALA A 28 8.66 -15.32 -8.95
C ALA A 28 7.38 -16.08 -9.34
N GLN A 29 7.46 -17.41 -9.43
CA GLN A 29 6.29 -18.25 -9.68
C GLN A 29 5.36 -18.30 -8.47
N VAL A 30 5.89 -18.40 -7.26
CA VAL A 30 5.11 -18.33 -6.03
C VAL A 30 4.34 -17.01 -5.97
N ALA A 31 4.97 -15.88 -6.31
CA ALA A 31 4.30 -14.58 -6.37
C ALA A 31 3.13 -14.56 -7.37
N LYS A 32 3.25 -15.21 -8.54
CA LYS A 32 2.16 -15.33 -9.51
C LYS A 32 0.98 -16.13 -8.95
N TYR A 33 1.24 -17.27 -8.30
CA TYR A 33 0.19 -18.07 -7.68
C TYR A 33 -0.57 -17.29 -6.60
N TYR A 34 0.13 -16.58 -5.72
CA TYR A 34 -0.52 -15.70 -4.75
C TYR A 34 -1.29 -14.55 -5.40
N THR A 35 -0.77 -13.97 -6.49
CA THR A 35 -1.49 -12.92 -7.25
C THR A 35 -2.80 -13.47 -7.83
N THR A 36 -2.78 -14.69 -8.38
CA THR A 36 -3.99 -15.35 -8.90
C THR A 36 -4.99 -15.66 -7.79
N ALA A 37 -4.53 -16.20 -6.65
CA ALA A 37 -5.38 -16.46 -5.49
C ALA A 37 -6.01 -15.15 -4.96
N ALA A 38 -5.23 -14.08 -4.87
CA ALA A 38 -5.69 -12.76 -4.45
C ALA A 38 -6.76 -12.19 -5.39
N SER A 39 -6.53 -12.28 -6.70
CA SER A 39 -7.48 -11.79 -7.71
C SER A 39 -8.81 -12.57 -7.66
N ILE A 40 -8.77 -13.89 -7.48
CA ILE A 40 -9.99 -14.70 -7.31
C ILE A 40 -10.71 -14.30 -6.02
N ALA A 41 -9.99 -14.16 -4.90
CA ALA A 41 -10.55 -13.75 -3.63
C ALA A 41 -11.21 -12.36 -3.70
N GLN A 42 -10.58 -11.42 -4.41
CA GLN A 42 -11.07 -10.05 -4.60
C GLN A 42 -12.30 -10.00 -5.52
N VAL A 43 -12.21 -10.58 -6.72
CA VAL A 43 -13.19 -10.40 -7.80
C VAL A 43 -14.38 -11.34 -7.66
N GLU A 44 -14.12 -12.61 -7.36
CA GLU A 44 -15.16 -13.65 -7.39
C GLU A 44 -15.79 -13.89 -6.02
N LEU A 45 -15.01 -13.69 -4.95
CA LEU A 45 -15.46 -13.96 -3.57
C LEU A 45 -15.74 -12.69 -2.76
N HIS A 46 -15.33 -11.52 -3.23
CA HIS A 46 -15.40 -10.25 -2.48
C HIS A 46 -14.81 -10.33 -1.06
N ARG A 47 -13.82 -11.21 -0.87
CA ARG A 47 -13.12 -11.39 0.41
C ARG A 47 -11.87 -10.51 0.42
N PHE A 48 -12.08 -9.22 0.62
CA PHE A 48 -11.02 -8.22 0.50
C PHE A 48 -9.89 -8.41 1.52
N ASP A 49 -10.19 -8.88 2.73
CA ASP A 49 -9.16 -9.15 3.74
C ASP A 49 -8.27 -10.34 3.36
N GLU A 50 -8.86 -11.44 2.87
CA GLU A 50 -8.12 -12.59 2.35
C GLU A 50 -7.29 -12.20 1.11
N ALA A 51 -7.89 -11.44 0.19
CA ALA A 51 -7.18 -10.93 -0.99
C ALA A 51 -5.98 -10.06 -0.61
N ALA A 52 -6.11 -9.19 0.39
CA ALA A 52 -5.01 -8.37 0.90
C ALA A 52 -3.86 -9.23 1.44
N ASN A 53 -4.15 -10.26 2.25
CA ASN A 53 -3.14 -11.22 2.72
C ASN A 53 -2.39 -11.86 1.56
N TYR A 54 -3.10 -12.29 0.51
CA TYR A 54 -2.48 -12.93 -0.65
C TYR A 54 -1.64 -11.95 -1.48
N PHE A 55 -2.07 -10.70 -1.67
CA PHE A 55 -1.26 -9.68 -2.35
C PHE A 55 0.01 -9.33 -1.57
N GLU A 56 -0.06 -9.24 -0.24
CA GLU A 56 1.13 -9.04 0.60
C GLU A 56 2.13 -10.19 0.46
N HIS A 57 1.65 -11.44 0.45
CA HIS A 57 2.49 -12.61 0.20
C HIS A 57 3.12 -12.62 -1.19
N ALA A 58 2.39 -12.16 -2.21
CA ALA A 58 2.93 -12.00 -3.56
C ALA A 58 4.03 -10.94 -3.58
N LEU A 59 3.74 -9.75 -3.03
CA LEU A 59 4.68 -8.63 -2.99
C LEU A 59 5.97 -8.98 -2.26
N ALA A 60 5.90 -9.71 -1.15
CA ALA A 60 7.08 -10.14 -0.38
C ALA A 60 8.08 -10.97 -1.19
N ARG A 61 7.63 -11.62 -2.27
CA ARG A 61 8.44 -12.49 -3.14
C ARG A 61 8.84 -11.85 -4.45
N LEU A 62 8.26 -10.69 -4.78
CA LEU A 62 8.64 -9.89 -5.95
C LEU A 62 9.85 -8.99 -5.62
N SER A 63 10.51 -8.50 -6.66
CA SER A 63 11.56 -7.50 -6.52
C SER A 63 11.04 -6.25 -5.78
N PRO A 64 11.86 -5.55 -4.98
CA PRO A 64 11.40 -4.40 -4.18
C PRO A 64 10.88 -3.22 -5.01
N ASP A 65 11.35 -3.06 -6.23
CA ASP A 65 10.92 -2.09 -7.25
C ASP A 65 9.74 -2.59 -8.09
N GLY A 66 9.64 -3.91 -8.28
CA GLY A 66 8.55 -4.57 -8.98
C GLY A 66 7.23 -4.62 -8.20
N GLY A 67 6.19 -5.17 -8.84
CA GLY A 67 4.93 -5.48 -8.16
C GLY A 67 3.93 -4.32 -7.99
N GLN A 68 4.07 -3.23 -8.75
CA GLN A 68 3.15 -2.08 -8.65
C GLN A 68 1.69 -2.49 -8.82
N VAL A 69 1.38 -3.35 -9.79
CA VAL A 69 0.01 -3.83 -10.05
C VAL A 69 -0.57 -4.56 -8.83
N GLN A 70 0.23 -5.42 -8.19
CA GLN A 70 -0.19 -6.13 -6.97
C GLN A 70 -0.37 -5.17 -5.79
N PHE A 71 0.46 -4.14 -5.70
CA PHE A 71 0.34 -3.12 -4.67
C PHE A 71 -0.92 -2.26 -4.87
N ASP A 72 -1.23 -1.85 -6.10
CA ASP A 72 -2.44 -1.10 -6.39
C ASP A 72 -3.69 -1.93 -6.07
N ALA A 73 -3.67 -3.23 -6.37
CA ALA A 73 -4.75 -4.16 -6.01
C ALA A 73 -4.87 -4.35 -4.48
N LEU A 74 -3.75 -4.41 -3.75
CA LEU A 74 -3.73 -4.42 -2.29
C LEU A 74 -4.37 -3.14 -1.72
N VAL A 75 -3.98 -1.97 -2.23
CA VAL A 75 -4.54 -0.68 -1.82
C VAL A 75 -6.06 -0.66 -2.03
N GLN A 76 -6.53 -1.15 -3.17
CA GLN A 76 -7.96 -1.26 -3.44
C GLN A 76 -8.65 -2.17 -2.42
N CYS A 77 -8.12 -3.37 -2.17
CA CYS A 77 -8.70 -4.31 -1.20
C CYS A 77 -8.79 -3.71 0.21
N LEU A 78 -7.72 -3.06 0.68
CA LEU A 78 -7.69 -2.44 2.00
C LEU A 78 -8.63 -1.24 2.09
N THR A 79 -8.79 -0.48 1.01
CA THR A 79 -9.72 0.65 0.91
C THR A 79 -11.18 0.18 0.97
N GLU A 80 -11.53 -0.88 0.25
CA GLU A 80 -12.87 -1.49 0.29
C GLU A 80 -13.18 -2.07 1.67
N ASN A 81 -12.19 -2.69 2.32
CA ASN A 81 -12.31 -3.20 3.69
C ASN A 81 -12.26 -2.10 4.76
N GLN A 82 -12.01 -0.85 4.37
CA GLN A 82 -11.80 0.30 5.28
C GLN A 82 -10.70 0.09 6.34
N ASP A 83 -9.73 -0.78 6.05
CA ASP A 83 -8.60 -1.05 6.94
C ASP A 83 -7.46 -0.06 6.67
N TRP A 84 -7.67 1.18 7.12
CA TRP A 84 -6.75 2.29 6.90
C TRP A 84 -5.42 2.13 7.63
N ASP A 85 -5.44 1.49 8.80
CA ASP A 85 -4.23 1.21 9.59
C ASP A 85 -3.33 0.21 8.86
N ARG A 86 -3.91 -0.84 8.27
CA ARG A 86 -3.14 -1.78 7.45
C ARG A 86 -2.67 -1.17 6.15
N LEU A 87 -3.48 -0.30 5.53
CA LEU A 87 -3.09 0.43 4.33
C LEU A 87 -1.86 1.32 4.57
N GLU A 88 -1.83 2.02 5.70
CA GLU A 88 -0.71 2.87 6.10
C GLU A 88 0.59 2.04 6.27
N ARG A 89 0.52 0.90 6.96
CA ARG A 89 1.65 -0.04 7.09
C ARG A 89 2.11 -0.63 5.75
N ALA A 90 1.18 -0.88 4.83
CA ALA A 90 1.50 -1.37 3.50
C ALA A 90 2.30 -0.33 2.70
N TYR A 91 1.91 0.95 2.77
CA TYR A 91 2.69 2.05 2.18
C TYR A 91 4.06 2.20 2.83
N GLU A 92 4.16 2.11 4.15
CA GLU A 92 5.44 2.14 4.86
C GLU A 92 6.40 1.04 4.36
N THR A 93 5.93 -0.20 4.35
CA THR A 93 6.72 -1.35 3.87
C THR A 93 7.14 -1.16 2.41
N ARG A 94 6.26 -0.60 1.56
CA ARG A 94 6.57 -0.32 0.16
C ARG A 94 7.65 0.76 0.03
N ILE A 95 7.57 1.84 0.81
CA ILE A 95 8.56 2.92 0.80
C ILE A 95 9.93 2.42 1.25
N GLU A 96 10.01 1.64 2.33
CA GLU A 96 11.27 1.06 2.81
C GLU A 96 11.93 0.17 1.75
N ARG A 97 11.13 -0.65 1.07
CA ARG A 97 11.59 -1.52 -0.02
C ARG A 97 12.09 -0.74 -1.23
N LEU A 98 11.39 0.33 -1.62
CA LEU A 98 11.79 1.21 -2.71
C LEU A 98 13.10 1.95 -2.37
N ARG A 99 13.25 2.44 -1.13
CA ARG A 99 14.50 3.05 -0.64
C ARG A 99 15.66 2.06 -0.65
N GLY A 100 15.43 0.84 -0.15
CA GLY A 100 16.43 -0.23 -0.12
C GLY A 100 16.91 -0.64 -1.52
N ALA A 101 16.01 -0.65 -2.51
CA ALA A 101 16.35 -0.90 -3.90
C ALA A 101 16.88 0.31 -4.66
N LYS A 102 17.00 1.48 -4.02
CA LYS A 102 17.41 2.75 -4.66
C LYS A 102 16.57 3.06 -5.90
N ALA A 103 15.25 2.86 -5.79
CA ALA A 103 14.30 3.25 -6.82
C ALA A 103 14.35 4.76 -7.08
N GLU A 104 13.77 5.20 -8.19
CA GLU A 104 13.74 6.61 -8.54
C GLU A 104 13.09 7.45 -7.41
N PRO A 105 13.70 8.58 -7.01
CA PRO A 105 13.18 9.44 -5.95
C PRO A 105 11.71 9.86 -6.16
N LYS A 106 11.29 10.04 -7.41
CA LYS A 106 9.91 10.39 -7.78
C LYS A 106 8.91 9.29 -7.43
N ILE A 107 9.29 8.03 -7.57
CA ILE A 107 8.43 6.88 -7.22
C ILE A 107 8.26 6.84 -5.70
N ILE A 108 9.34 7.08 -4.95
CA ILE A 108 9.32 7.14 -3.48
C ILE A 108 8.46 8.33 -3.02
N ALA A 109 8.61 9.50 -3.65
CA ALA A 109 7.82 10.69 -3.36
C ALA A 109 6.32 10.47 -3.58
N SER A 110 5.94 9.81 -4.69
CA SER A 110 4.54 9.47 -4.96
C SER A 110 3.95 8.50 -3.92
N ALA A 111 4.73 7.52 -3.46
CA ALA A 111 4.30 6.61 -2.40
C ALA A 111 4.14 7.32 -1.05
N LEU A 112 5.02 8.27 -0.74
CA LEU A 112 4.93 9.12 0.46
C LEU A 112 3.69 10.01 0.42
N ASP A 113 3.37 10.62 -0.72
CA ASP A 113 2.15 11.42 -0.89
C ASP A 113 0.89 10.58 -0.63
N ALA A 114 0.86 9.35 -1.17
CA ALA A 114 -0.26 8.44 -0.97
C ALA A 114 -0.41 8.03 0.51
N ARG A 115 0.70 7.73 1.21
CA ARG A 115 0.71 7.48 2.66
C ARG A 115 0.19 8.69 3.44
N GLY A 116 0.68 9.89 3.10
CA GLY A 116 0.24 11.15 3.69
C GLY A 116 -1.26 11.37 3.51
N ALA A 117 -1.80 11.07 2.33
CA ALA A 117 -3.23 11.22 2.04
C ALA A 117 -4.10 10.29 2.89
N VAL A 118 -3.65 9.05 3.10
CA VAL A 118 -4.33 8.09 4.01
C VAL A 118 -4.29 8.62 5.45
N LEU A 119 -3.13 9.07 5.93
CA LEU A 119 -2.99 9.61 7.28
C LEU A 119 -3.87 10.85 7.50
N GLN A 120 -3.87 11.79 6.55
CA GLN A 120 -4.65 13.02 6.63
C GLN A 120 -6.16 12.75 6.56
N HIS A 121 -6.61 12.04 5.54
CA HIS A 121 -8.04 11.96 5.20
C HIS A 121 -8.77 10.80 5.88
N LYS A 122 -8.07 9.70 6.20
CA LYS A 122 -8.70 8.49 6.74
C LYS A 122 -8.42 8.31 8.22
N LEU A 123 -7.19 8.57 8.65
CA LEU A 123 -6.78 8.41 10.05
C LEU A 123 -6.84 9.71 10.87
N GLY A 124 -7.03 10.87 10.22
CA GLY A 124 -7.07 12.18 10.89
C GLY A 124 -5.74 12.61 11.51
N ARG A 125 -4.64 11.96 11.13
CA ARG A 125 -3.27 12.17 11.64
C ARG A 125 -2.54 13.20 10.79
N LEU A 126 -3.03 14.44 10.79
CA LEU A 126 -2.52 15.52 9.94
C LEU A 126 -1.03 15.83 10.17
N VAL A 127 -0.57 15.79 11.42
CA VAL A 127 0.83 16.10 11.76
C VAL A 127 1.76 15.08 11.13
N ASP A 128 1.43 13.80 11.26
CA ASP A 128 2.23 12.72 10.67
C ASP A 128 2.19 12.80 9.14
N ALA A 129 1.03 13.11 8.55
CA ALA A 129 0.90 13.30 7.10
C ALA A 129 1.83 14.40 6.56
N LEU A 130 1.98 15.50 7.30
CA LEU A 130 2.84 16.62 6.89
C LEU A 130 4.31 16.26 6.83
N GLN A 131 4.80 15.50 7.80
CA GLN A 131 6.18 15.02 7.78
C GLN A 131 6.46 14.22 6.48
N TRP A 132 5.52 13.38 6.06
CA TRP A 132 5.66 12.60 4.82
C TRP A 132 5.55 13.46 3.56
N TYR A 133 4.68 14.48 3.55
CA TYR A 133 4.60 15.43 2.44
C TYR A 133 5.87 16.30 2.32
N GLU A 134 6.44 16.72 3.44
CA GLU A 134 7.73 17.44 3.47
C GLU A 134 8.85 16.57 2.90
N GLU A 135 8.97 15.31 3.35
CA GLU A 135 9.96 14.37 2.82
C GLU A 135 9.74 14.07 1.33
N ALA A 136 8.48 13.94 0.89
CA ALA A 136 8.16 13.78 -0.53
C ALA A 136 8.58 15.01 -1.36
N LEU A 137 8.45 16.22 -0.81
CA LEU A 137 8.91 17.46 -1.44
C LEU A 137 10.43 17.52 -1.54
N GLU A 138 11.17 17.04 -0.54
CA GLU A 138 12.64 16.96 -0.60
C GLU A 138 13.11 16.02 -1.72
N LEU A 139 12.39 14.92 -1.94
CA LEU A 139 12.69 13.94 -2.99
C LEU A 139 12.28 14.39 -4.41
N ASP A 140 11.24 15.21 -4.52
CA ASP A 140 10.76 15.78 -5.78
C ASP A 140 10.38 17.26 -5.62
N PRO A 141 11.39 18.17 -5.62
CA PRO A 141 11.19 19.59 -5.35
C PRO A 141 10.39 20.33 -6.43
N ASP A 142 10.29 19.77 -7.64
CA ASP A 142 9.62 20.38 -8.78
C ASP A 142 8.10 20.19 -8.76
N ASN A 143 7.57 19.40 -7.82
CA ASN A 143 6.15 19.18 -7.68
C ASN A 143 5.43 20.43 -7.13
N ALA A 144 4.93 21.26 -8.05
CA ALA A 144 4.19 22.47 -7.71
C ALA A 144 2.90 22.16 -6.91
N GLU A 145 2.19 21.09 -7.26
CA GLU A 145 0.94 20.69 -6.59
C GLU A 145 1.19 20.38 -5.10
N ARG A 146 2.27 19.66 -4.78
CA ARG A 146 2.66 19.35 -3.40
C ARG A 146 3.02 20.60 -2.60
N ARG A 147 3.73 21.56 -3.21
CA ARG A 147 4.04 22.84 -2.57
C ARG A 147 2.79 23.64 -2.25
N GLU A 148 1.84 23.69 -3.18
CA GLU A 148 0.56 24.36 -2.98
C GLU A 148 -0.27 23.67 -1.89
N MET A 149 -0.31 22.33 -1.88
CA MET A 149 -0.98 21.55 -0.85
C MET A 149 -0.40 21.83 0.54
N LEU A 150 0.93 21.77 0.70
CA LEU A 150 1.61 22.08 1.95
C LEU A 150 1.36 23.52 2.40
N ALA A 151 1.45 24.50 1.49
CA ALA A 151 1.16 25.90 1.79
C ALA A 151 -0.29 26.09 2.28
N ALA A 152 -1.25 25.43 1.64
CA ALA A 152 -2.65 25.45 2.04
C ALA A 152 -2.86 24.79 3.42
N LEU A 153 -2.14 23.70 3.71
CA LEU A 153 -2.18 23.02 5.01
C LEU A 153 -1.63 23.91 6.13
N TYR A 154 -0.46 24.52 5.94
CA TYR A 154 0.13 25.43 6.94
C TYR A 154 -0.75 26.66 7.21
N THR A 155 -1.41 27.18 6.17
CA THR A 155 -2.31 28.34 6.29
C THR A 155 -3.58 28.00 7.07
N LYS A 156 -4.05 26.75 7.01
CA LYS A 156 -5.24 26.30 7.74
C LYS A 156 -5.01 26.13 9.24
N GLU A 157 -3.83 25.68 9.68
CA GLU A 157 -3.54 25.48 11.12
C GLU A 157 -2.26 26.20 11.63
N PRO A 158 -2.11 27.53 11.44
CA PRO A 158 -0.87 28.26 11.76
C PRO A 158 -0.49 28.19 13.25
N LYS A 159 -1.47 28.06 14.15
CA LYS A 159 -1.23 27.94 15.61
C LYS A 159 -0.67 26.59 16.03
N ARG A 160 -0.99 25.51 15.30
CA ARG A 160 -0.52 24.15 15.59
C ARG A 160 0.92 23.99 15.11
N PHE A 161 1.22 24.48 13.91
CA PHE A 161 2.56 24.43 13.33
C PHE A 161 3.56 25.36 14.00
N PHE A 162 3.14 26.54 14.47
CA PHE A 162 4.03 27.39 15.28
C PHE A 162 4.49 26.71 16.58
N ARG A 163 3.63 25.89 17.21
CA ARG A 163 4.02 25.14 18.43
C ARG A 163 4.94 23.96 18.12
N GLU A 164 4.80 23.33 16.96
CA GLU A 164 5.65 22.18 16.57
C GLU A 164 6.99 22.59 15.97
N ALA A 165 7.06 23.65 15.17
CA ALA A 165 8.33 24.26 14.76
C ALA A 165 9.19 24.63 15.98
N VAL A 166 8.55 25.18 17.02
CA VAL A 166 9.22 25.49 18.30
C VAL A 166 9.64 24.23 19.08
N ARG A 167 8.99 23.07 18.90
CA ARG A 167 9.40 21.79 19.51
C ARG A 167 10.50 21.10 18.71
N ALA A 168 10.42 21.08 17.38
CA ALA A 168 11.40 20.47 16.49
C ALA A 168 12.77 21.16 16.57
N HIS A 169 12.81 22.48 16.80
CA HIS A 169 14.05 23.24 17.00
C HIS A 169 14.58 23.26 18.44
N ARG A 170 13.99 22.48 19.36
CA ARG A 170 14.38 22.46 20.79
C ARG A 170 15.03 21.16 21.25
N HIS A 171 15.38 20.29 20.31
CA HIS A 171 16.14 19.05 20.54
C HIS A 171 17.50 19.11 19.83
#